data_AF-A0A1E1XNC8-F1
#
_entry.id   AF-A0A1E1XNC8-F1
#
_cell.length_a   1.000
_cell.length_b   1.000
_cell.length_c   1.000
_cell.angle_alpha   90.00
_cell.angle_beta   90.00
_cell.angle_gamma   90.00
#
_symmetry.space_group_name_H-M   'P 1'
#
loop_
_entity.id
_entity.type
_entity.pdbx_description
1 polymer ?
#
loop_
_entity_poly.entity_id
_entity_poly.type
_entity_poly.pdbx_seq_one_letter_code
_entity_poly.pdbx_strand_id
1 'polypeptide(L)'
;SWLNYKPYRQMIAAFDMFMYQFPFHEWHRVRMGTQTSRLKDCAALLDAEHLSRLLDLPTDKWNMWIWTQSVAQDYNRVVRINKEATSDNGYFYYFRYLALADRSPLSATNCSSLHAFVHCVGCYLNDERSKNARVPIVSDFETIATNALVVGYAHSQRAQELRERMAKTAQLDVTGPPKTRDPLDWTVWMKTQDWQCPKFILEFGKNVVERWGGLREESMGEKVRDFTHRAFAHCYC
;
A
#
# COMPACT_ATOMS: atom_id res chain seq x y z
N SER A 1 -9.61 -4.96 30.00
CA SER A 1 -8.31 -4.43 29.54
C SER A 1 -8.32 -2.90 29.60
N TRP A 2 -7.22 -2.26 30.02
CA TRP A 2 -7.11 -0.79 30.16
C TRP A 2 -7.43 -0.02 28.87
N LEU A 3 -7.15 -0.60 27.70
CA LEU A 3 -7.45 0.02 26.40
C LEU A 3 -8.94 0.24 26.15
N ASN A 4 -9.82 -0.50 26.83
CA ASN A 4 -11.27 -0.30 26.70
C ASN A 4 -11.77 0.85 27.57
N TYR A 5 -10.97 1.32 28.52
CA TYR A 5 -11.34 2.43 29.39
C TYR A 5 -11.07 3.76 28.70
N LYS A 6 -12.14 4.51 28.38
CA LYS A 6 -12.05 5.77 27.63
C LYS A 6 -11.15 6.82 28.29
N PRO A 7 -11.26 7.11 29.61
CA PRO A 7 -10.40 8.10 30.25
C PRO A 7 -8.91 7.75 30.17
N TYR A 8 -8.55 6.47 30.26
CA TYR A 8 -7.17 6.01 30.07
C TYR A 8 -6.66 6.34 28.67
N ARG A 9 -7.44 6.03 27.61
CA ARG A 9 -7.05 6.36 26.23
C ARG A 9 -6.87 7.88 26.02
N GLN A 10 -7.79 8.68 26.57
CA GLN A 10 -7.74 10.14 26.47
C GLN A 10 -6.50 10.70 27.16
N MET A 11 -6.14 10.20 28.34
CA MET A 11 -4.94 10.61 29.07
C MET A 11 -3.67 10.27 28.29
N ILE A 12 -3.57 9.06 27.73
CA ILE A 12 -2.41 8.65 26.91
C ILE A 12 -2.27 9.55 25.68
N ALA A 13 -3.37 9.83 24.97
CA ALA A 13 -3.35 10.70 23.80
C ALA A 13 -3.01 12.15 24.13
N ALA A 14 -3.57 12.72 25.20
CA ALA A 14 -3.28 14.07 25.64
C ALA A 14 -1.79 14.22 26.04
N PHE A 15 -1.27 13.23 26.76
CA PHE A 15 0.14 13.22 27.15
C PHE A 15 1.06 13.09 25.93
N ASP A 16 0.77 12.19 24.98
CA ASP A 16 1.57 12.07 23.76
C ASP A 16 1.54 13.35 22.93
N MET A 17 0.36 13.97 22.78
CA MET A 17 0.18 15.21 22.04
C MET A 17 0.97 16.36 22.67
N PHE A 18 0.93 16.49 24.00
CA PHE A 18 1.71 17.48 24.73
C PHE A 18 3.21 17.27 24.52
N MET A 19 3.70 16.05 24.75
CA MET A 19 5.13 15.76 24.61
C MET A 19 5.60 15.85 23.14
N TYR A 20 4.75 15.57 22.16
CA TYR A 20 5.05 15.79 20.74
C TYR A 20 5.27 17.27 20.42
N GLN A 21 4.47 18.16 21.03
CA GLN A 21 4.64 19.61 20.90
C GLN A 21 5.89 20.14 21.62
N PHE A 22 6.32 19.49 22.72
CA PHE A 22 7.46 19.89 23.55
C PHE A 22 8.56 18.81 23.60
N PRO A 23 9.30 18.60 22.50
CA PRO A 23 10.28 17.51 22.41
C PRO A 23 11.49 17.64 23.35
N PHE A 24 11.75 18.85 23.87
CA PHE A 24 12.83 19.13 24.82
C PHE A 24 12.40 19.07 26.29
N HIS A 25 11.14 18.70 26.57
CA HIS A 25 10.66 18.53 27.94
C HIS A 25 11.40 17.34 28.61
N GLU A 26 11.73 17.47 29.90
CA GLU A 26 12.48 16.45 30.67
C GLU A 26 11.84 15.05 30.56
N TRP A 27 10.51 15.01 30.52
CA TRP A 27 9.72 13.77 30.47
C TRP A 27 9.37 13.29 29.06
N HIS A 28 9.93 13.89 28.00
CA HIS A 28 9.64 13.51 26.60
C HIS A 28 9.84 12.00 26.33
N ARG A 29 10.79 11.35 27.03
CA ARG A 29 11.08 9.92 26.90
C ARG A 29 9.88 9.01 27.19
N VAL A 30 8.90 9.46 27.97
CA VAL A 30 7.67 8.70 28.25
C VAL A 30 6.86 8.41 26.97
N ARG A 31 7.10 9.18 25.89
CA ARG A 31 6.48 8.93 24.58
C ARG A 31 6.75 7.55 23.99
N MET A 32 7.81 6.85 24.41
CA MET A 32 8.03 5.47 23.99
C MET A 32 6.80 4.58 24.26
N GLY A 33 6.05 4.85 25.35
CA GLY A 33 4.81 4.14 25.67
C GLY A 33 3.54 4.75 25.05
N THR A 34 3.53 6.05 24.73
CA THR A 34 2.32 6.78 24.31
C THR A 34 2.25 7.07 22.81
N GLN A 35 3.37 6.96 22.08
CA GLN A 35 3.46 7.31 20.65
C GLN A 35 2.51 6.49 19.77
N THR A 36 2.13 5.29 20.21
CA THR A 36 1.18 4.43 19.50
C THR A 36 -0.26 4.94 19.52
N SER A 37 -0.55 5.97 20.33
CA SER A 37 -1.84 6.67 20.32
C SER A 37 -2.00 7.63 19.14
N ARG A 38 -0.87 8.12 18.60
CA ARG A 38 -0.84 8.97 17.41
C ARG A 38 -1.12 8.12 16.17
N LEU A 39 -1.93 8.64 15.25
CA LEU A 39 -2.40 7.95 14.05
C LEU A 39 -3.04 6.58 14.34
N LYS A 40 -3.60 6.42 15.55
CA LYS A 40 -4.29 5.18 15.91
C LYS A 40 -5.47 4.96 14.97
N ASP A 41 -5.61 3.72 14.50
CA ASP A 41 -6.60 3.28 13.51
C ASP A 41 -6.57 4.09 12.19
N CYS A 42 -5.44 4.71 11.83
CA CYS A 42 -5.26 5.46 10.57
C CYS A 42 -4.39 4.69 9.57
N ALA A 43 -4.55 3.36 9.50
CA ALA A 43 -3.71 2.50 8.67
C ALA A 43 -3.67 2.96 7.21
N ALA A 44 -4.80 3.36 6.61
CA ALA A 44 -4.86 3.80 5.22
C ALA A 44 -3.98 5.03 4.91
N LEU A 45 -3.85 5.95 5.88
CA LEU A 45 -2.95 7.10 5.74
C LEU A 45 -1.48 6.65 5.80
N LEU A 46 -1.16 5.74 6.74
CA LEU A 46 0.17 5.15 6.85
C LEU A 46 0.54 4.28 5.64
N ASP A 47 -0.44 3.65 5.01
CA ASP A 47 -0.27 2.83 3.81
C ASP A 47 0.00 3.70 2.59
N ALA A 48 -0.72 4.82 2.45
CA ALA A 48 -0.46 5.81 1.40
C ALA A 48 0.96 6.40 1.51
N GLU A 49 1.41 6.69 2.74
CA GLU A 49 2.78 7.14 3.00
C GLU A 49 3.80 6.03 2.72
N HIS A 50 3.50 4.80 3.15
CA HIS A 50 4.35 3.63 2.90
C HIS A 50 4.56 3.39 1.40
N LEU A 51 3.49 3.44 0.61
CA LEU A 51 3.57 3.28 -0.84
C LEU A 51 4.37 4.39 -1.51
N SER A 52 4.22 5.64 -1.03
CA SER A 52 5.01 6.77 -1.52
C SER A 52 6.52 6.51 -1.37
N ARG A 53 6.94 5.95 -0.23
CA ARG A 53 8.34 5.56 0.02
C ARG A 53 8.78 4.36 -0.83
N LEU A 54 7.90 3.36 -1.02
CA LEU A 54 8.22 2.18 -1.82
C LEU A 54 8.45 2.51 -3.30
N LEU A 55 7.66 3.44 -3.84
CA LEU A 55 7.72 3.82 -5.25
C LEU A 55 8.68 4.98 -5.54
N ASP A 56 9.20 5.62 -4.49
CA ASP A 56 9.94 6.89 -4.57
C ASP A 56 9.15 7.96 -5.33
N LEU A 57 7.85 8.05 -5.02
CA LEU A 57 6.90 8.97 -5.65
C LEU A 57 6.05 9.65 -4.57
N PRO A 58 5.76 10.95 -4.70
CA PRO A 58 4.86 11.62 -3.78
C PRO A 58 3.40 11.14 -3.99
N THR A 59 2.57 11.36 -2.97
CA THR A 59 1.21 10.81 -2.91
C THR A 59 0.28 11.26 -4.04
N ASP A 60 0.54 12.44 -4.61
CA ASP A 60 -0.18 13.02 -5.74
C ASP A 60 0.25 12.49 -7.11
N LYS A 61 1.32 11.67 -7.16
CA LYS A 61 1.85 11.09 -8.40
C LYS A 61 1.54 9.61 -8.52
N TRP A 62 1.69 8.84 -7.44
CA TRP A 62 1.45 7.40 -7.53
C TRP A 62 -0.03 7.03 -7.61
N ASN A 63 -0.95 7.93 -7.24
CA ASN A 63 -2.39 7.72 -7.36
C ASN A 63 -2.84 7.42 -8.81
N MET A 64 -2.06 7.83 -9.82
CA MET A 64 -2.31 7.52 -11.23
C MET A 64 -2.14 6.03 -11.57
N TRP A 65 -1.50 5.25 -10.69
CA TRP A 65 -1.42 3.79 -10.75
C TRP A 65 -2.68 3.09 -10.20
N ILE A 66 -3.66 3.83 -9.71
CA ILE A 66 -4.91 3.26 -9.20
C ILE A 66 -5.87 3.06 -10.39
N TRP A 67 -6.04 1.81 -10.82
CA TRP A 67 -6.94 1.46 -11.93
C TRP A 67 -8.25 0.81 -11.47
N THR A 68 -8.37 0.49 -10.18
CA THR A 68 -9.56 -0.09 -9.58
C THR A 68 -10.40 0.96 -8.87
N GLN A 69 -11.72 0.94 -9.13
CA GLN A 69 -12.65 1.93 -8.59
C GLN A 69 -12.72 1.89 -7.06
N SER A 70 -12.67 0.69 -6.46
CA SER A 70 -12.68 0.46 -5.01
C SER A 70 -11.50 1.14 -4.31
N VAL A 71 -10.29 0.95 -4.85
CA VAL A 71 -9.06 1.58 -4.35
C VAL A 71 -9.11 3.09 -4.54
N ALA A 72 -9.64 3.56 -5.67
CA ALA A 72 -9.78 5.00 -5.92
C ALA A 72 -10.74 5.67 -4.92
N GLN A 73 -11.84 5.01 -4.57
CA GLN A 73 -12.79 5.50 -3.55
C GLN A 73 -12.13 5.59 -2.17
N ASP A 74 -11.37 4.56 -1.78
CA ASP A 74 -10.63 4.54 -0.53
C ASP A 74 -9.55 5.62 -0.49
N TYR A 75 -8.79 5.79 -1.57
CA TYR A 75 -7.78 6.84 -1.70
C TYR A 75 -8.41 8.24 -1.64
N ASN A 76 -9.51 8.48 -2.34
CA ASN A 76 -10.22 9.77 -2.30
C ASN A 76 -10.72 10.08 -0.88
N ARG A 77 -11.15 9.06 -0.12
CA ARG A 77 -11.49 9.21 1.30
C ARG A 77 -10.28 9.64 2.11
N VAL A 78 -9.13 9.00 1.93
CA VAL A 78 -7.87 9.37 2.61
C VAL A 78 -7.49 10.81 2.28
N VAL A 79 -7.45 11.19 1.00
CA VAL A 79 -7.09 12.55 0.56
C VAL A 79 -8.04 13.59 1.13
N ARG A 80 -9.36 13.35 1.08
CA ARG A 80 -10.36 14.28 1.60
C ARG A 80 -10.15 14.53 3.10
N ILE A 81 -9.97 13.46 3.87
CA ILE A 81 -9.84 13.54 5.32
C ILE A 81 -8.47 14.10 5.71
N ASN A 82 -7.41 13.78 4.98
CA ASN A 82 -6.08 14.32 5.23
C ASN A 82 -6.02 15.85 4.99
N LYS A 83 -6.87 16.41 4.12
CA LYS A 83 -7.01 17.88 3.98
C LYS A 83 -7.58 18.54 5.25
N GLU A 84 -8.30 17.80 6.08
CA GLU A 84 -8.81 18.30 7.36
C GLU A 84 -7.72 18.31 8.45
N ALA A 85 -6.59 17.62 8.23
CA ALA A 85 -5.39 17.67 9.07
C ALA A 85 -4.62 18.98 8.82
N THR A 86 -5.19 20.09 9.27
CA THR A 86 -4.69 21.45 9.02
C THR A 86 -3.42 21.82 9.79
N SER A 87 -3.06 21.05 10.81
CA SER A 87 -1.88 21.27 11.64
C SER A 87 -1.27 19.94 12.03
N ASP A 88 0.04 19.81 11.86
CA ASP A 88 0.83 18.63 12.27
C ASP A 88 0.69 18.32 13.76
N ASN A 89 0.39 19.34 14.58
CA ASN A 89 0.17 19.20 16.03
C ASN A 89 -1.32 19.17 16.38
N GLY A 90 -2.20 18.97 15.41
CA GLY A 90 -3.64 18.98 15.61
C GLY A 90 -4.20 17.74 16.28
N TYR A 91 -5.40 17.87 16.83
CA TYR A 91 -6.19 16.77 17.40
C TYR A 91 -6.52 15.66 16.39
N PHE A 92 -6.44 15.97 15.09
CA PHE A 92 -6.62 15.00 14.01
C PHE A 92 -5.80 13.74 14.26
N TYR A 93 -4.52 13.85 14.62
CA TYR A 93 -3.67 12.67 14.80
C TYR A 93 -4.05 11.80 16.02
N TYR A 94 -4.96 12.25 16.87
CA TYR A 94 -5.34 11.57 18.11
C TYR A 94 -6.85 11.29 18.20
N PHE A 95 -7.60 11.56 17.14
CA PHE A 95 -9.07 11.59 17.15
C PHE A 95 -9.71 10.31 17.71
N ARG A 96 -9.05 9.16 17.51
CA ARG A 96 -9.51 7.85 18.00
C ARG A 96 -9.39 7.66 19.50
N TYR A 97 -8.28 8.09 20.10
CA TYR A 97 -8.07 7.95 21.54
C TYR A 97 -8.72 9.10 22.31
N LEU A 98 -8.84 10.27 21.70
CA LEU A 98 -9.64 11.39 22.23
C LEU A 98 -11.15 11.17 22.12
N ALA A 99 -11.57 10.13 21.38
CA ALA A 99 -12.98 9.80 21.12
C ALA A 99 -13.74 10.93 20.42
N LEU A 100 -13.09 11.59 19.47
CA LEU A 100 -13.70 12.60 18.57
C LEU A 100 -14.51 11.93 17.44
N ALA A 101 -14.25 10.65 17.16
CA ALA A 101 -15.08 9.84 16.29
C ALA A 101 -15.19 8.40 16.82
N ASP A 102 -16.37 7.80 16.70
CA ASP A 102 -16.64 6.43 17.19
C ASP A 102 -15.89 5.36 16.39
N ARG A 103 -15.74 5.59 15.08
CA ARG A 103 -15.02 4.71 14.16
C ARG A 103 -14.05 5.51 13.30
N SER A 104 -12.90 4.92 12.99
CA SER A 104 -11.94 5.56 12.09
C SER A 104 -12.36 5.39 10.64
N PRO A 105 -12.58 6.47 9.87
CA PRO A 105 -12.77 6.38 8.43
C PRO A 105 -11.49 5.98 7.66
N LEU A 106 -10.33 5.98 8.34
CA LEU A 106 -9.00 5.69 7.76
C LEU A 106 -8.43 4.34 8.22
N SER A 107 -9.25 3.47 8.83
CA SER A 107 -8.80 2.14 9.25
C SER A 107 -8.59 1.22 8.07
N ALA A 108 -7.76 0.18 8.25
CA ALA A 108 -7.56 -0.86 7.23
C ALA A 108 -8.86 -1.59 6.87
N THR A 109 -9.84 -1.62 7.77
CA THR A 109 -11.16 -2.22 7.48
C THR A 109 -12.03 -1.29 6.64
N ASN A 110 -12.02 0.02 6.92
CA ASN A 110 -12.83 0.97 6.17
C ASN A 110 -12.21 1.37 4.83
N CYS A 111 -10.90 1.23 4.67
CA CYS A 111 -10.17 1.42 3.42
C CYS A 111 -9.45 0.12 3.00
N SER A 112 -10.20 -0.99 2.99
CA SER A 112 -9.67 -2.33 2.76
C SER A 112 -9.06 -2.52 1.37
N SER A 113 -9.62 -1.88 0.36
CA SER A 113 -9.16 -2.01 -1.02
C SER A 113 -7.81 -1.31 -1.19
N LEU A 114 -7.68 -0.10 -0.66
CA LEU A 114 -6.40 0.63 -0.66
C LEU A 114 -5.33 -0.10 0.16
N HIS A 115 -5.69 -0.61 1.34
CA HIS A 115 -4.77 -1.41 2.16
C HIS A 115 -4.26 -2.65 1.40
N ALA A 116 -5.17 -3.37 0.73
CA ALA A 116 -4.81 -4.51 -0.10
C ALA A 116 -3.89 -4.10 -1.26
N PHE A 117 -4.22 -3.04 -1.99
CA PHE A 117 -3.42 -2.55 -3.11
C PHE A 117 -1.98 -2.22 -2.69
N VAL A 118 -1.81 -1.41 -1.64
CA VAL A 118 -0.48 -1.00 -1.14
C VAL A 118 0.36 -2.21 -0.78
N HIS A 119 -0.21 -3.16 -0.04
CA HIS A 119 0.56 -4.32 0.41
C HIS A 119 0.76 -5.37 -0.69
N CYS A 120 -0.13 -5.48 -1.68
CA CYS A 120 0.15 -6.27 -2.88
C CYS A 120 1.35 -5.70 -3.66
N VAL A 121 1.41 -4.37 -3.85
CA VAL A 121 2.57 -3.71 -4.50
C VAL A 121 3.84 -3.96 -3.69
N GLY A 122 3.77 -3.74 -2.37
CA GLY A 122 4.89 -4.01 -1.47
C GLY A 122 5.38 -5.45 -1.53
N CYS A 123 4.47 -6.42 -1.59
CA CYS A 123 4.83 -7.84 -1.78
C CYS A 123 5.67 -8.02 -3.06
N TYR A 124 5.21 -7.53 -4.22
CA TYR A 124 5.96 -7.66 -5.49
C TYR A 124 7.29 -6.88 -5.50
N LEU A 125 7.42 -5.85 -4.67
CA LEU A 125 8.67 -5.13 -4.44
C LEU A 125 9.53 -5.71 -3.30
N ASN A 126 9.16 -6.91 -2.80
CA ASN A 126 9.87 -7.65 -1.77
C ASN A 126 9.94 -6.94 -0.39
N ASP A 127 8.93 -6.13 -0.06
CA ASP A 127 8.80 -5.44 1.23
C ASP A 127 8.32 -6.38 2.34
N GLU A 128 9.15 -6.60 3.36
CA GLU A 128 8.85 -7.50 4.48
C GLU A 128 7.65 -7.06 5.31
N ARG A 129 7.43 -5.74 5.46
CA ARG A 129 6.26 -5.21 6.16
C ARG A 129 4.97 -5.65 5.45
N SER A 130 4.94 -5.53 4.13
CA SER A 130 3.78 -5.87 3.32
C SER A 130 3.51 -7.36 3.28
N LYS A 131 4.55 -8.20 3.14
CA LYS A 131 4.38 -9.67 3.19
C LYS A 131 3.71 -10.13 4.48
N ASN A 132 4.03 -9.49 5.60
CA ASN A 132 3.50 -9.82 6.92
C ASN A 132 2.21 -9.06 7.29
N ALA A 133 1.69 -8.20 6.41
CA ALA A 133 0.45 -7.49 6.64
C ALA A 133 -0.73 -8.45 6.67
N ARG A 134 -1.78 -8.10 7.42
CA ARG A 134 -3.01 -8.91 7.47
C ARG A 134 -3.82 -8.71 6.19
N VAL A 135 -4.41 -9.79 5.70
CA VAL A 135 -5.32 -9.73 4.57
C VAL A 135 -6.63 -9.04 4.99
N PRO A 136 -7.04 -7.94 4.33
CA PRO A 136 -8.36 -7.39 4.54
C PRO A 136 -9.41 -8.18 3.75
N ILE A 137 -10.66 -8.10 4.20
CA ILE A 137 -11.81 -8.64 3.44
C ILE A 137 -12.11 -7.67 2.29
N VAL A 138 -11.90 -8.14 1.07
CA VAL A 138 -12.03 -7.35 -0.18
C VAL A 138 -12.65 -8.24 -1.25
N SER A 139 -13.67 -7.74 -1.94
CA SER A 139 -14.43 -8.48 -2.95
C SER A 139 -13.71 -8.59 -4.30
N ASP A 140 -12.93 -7.58 -4.68
CA ASP A 140 -12.25 -7.45 -5.98
C ASP A 140 -10.73 -7.64 -5.87
N PHE A 141 -10.31 -8.52 -4.95
CA PHE A 141 -8.89 -8.75 -4.64
C PHE A 141 -8.06 -9.11 -5.88
N GLU A 142 -8.59 -9.93 -6.79
CA GLU A 142 -7.85 -10.38 -7.97
C GLU A 142 -7.52 -9.23 -8.92
N THR A 143 -8.47 -8.32 -9.14
CA THR A 143 -8.27 -7.12 -9.97
C THR A 143 -7.26 -6.16 -9.31
N ILE A 144 -7.34 -6.01 -7.99
CA ILE A 144 -6.39 -5.20 -7.21
C ILE A 144 -4.98 -5.81 -7.27
N ALA A 145 -4.86 -7.11 -7.08
CA ALA A 145 -3.58 -7.83 -7.12
C ALA A 145 -2.96 -7.79 -8.53
N THR A 146 -3.80 -7.86 -9.58
CA THR A 146 -3.37 -7.71 -10.97
C THR A 146 -2.82 -6.31 -11.23
N ASN A 147 -3.55 -5.26 -10.83
CA ASN A 147 -3.05 -3.89 -10.92
C ASN A 147 -1.71 -3.75 -10.17
N ALA A 148 -1.66 -4.20 -8.92
CA ALA A 148 -0.47 -4.15 -8.09
C ALA A 148 0.74 -4.91 -8.67
N LEU A 149 0.50 -6.02 -9.36
CA LEU A 149 1.54 -6.78 -10.06
C LEU A 149 2.17 -5.97 -11.19
N VAL A 150 1.36 -5.27 -11.98
CA VAL A 150 1.87 -4.39 -13.04
C VAL A 150 2.69 -3.24 -12.46
N VAL A 151 2.23 -2.62 -11.36
CA VAL A 151 3.00 -1.59 -10.65
C VAL A 151 4.32 -2.14 -10.10
N GLY A 152 4.29 -3.32 -9.47
CA GLY A 152 5.47 -4.00 -8.97
C GLY A 152 6.48 -4.31 -10.08
N TYR A 153 6.01 -4.73 -11.26
CA TYR A 153 6.85 -4.89 -12.44
C TYR A 153 7.40 -3.54 -12.92
N ALA A 154 6.57 -2.50 -13.05
CA ALA A 154 6.96 -1.16 -13.49
C ALA A 154 8.14 -0.60 -12.66
N HIS A 155 8.11 -0.80 -11.34
CA HIS A 155 9.07 -0.25 -10.39
C HIS A 155 10.19 -1.21 -9.97
N SER A 156 10.19 -2.47 -10.42
CA SER A 156 11.27 -3.40 -10.08
C SER A 156 12.55 -3.11 -10.87
N GLN A 157 13.68 -2.94 -10.16
CA GLN A 157 15.00 -2.80 -10.78
C GLN A 157 15.35 -3.99 -11.68
N ARG A 158 14.98 -5.21 -11.26
CA ARG A 158 15.19 -6.43 -12.03
C ARG A 158 14.34 -6.46 -13.31
N ALA A 159 13.12 -5.92 -13.25
CA ALA A 159 12.28 -5.77 -14.44
C ALA A 159 12.86 -4.73 -15.40
N GLN A 160 13.48 -3.67 -14.88
CA GLN A 160 14.19 -2.68 -15.70
C GLN A 160 15.36 -3.32 -16.47
N GLU A 161 16.19 -4.13 -15.80
CA GLU A 161 17.26 -4.89 -16.47
C GLU A 161 16.71 -5.85 -17.53
N LEU A 162 15.58 -6.52 -17.26
CA LEU A 162 14.94 -7.41 -18.23
C LEU A 162 14.44 -6.63 -19.46
N ARG A 163 13.85 -5.44 -19.29
CA ARG A 163 13.41 -4.57 -20.38
C ARG A 163 14.59 -4.11 -21.24
N GLU A 164 15.69 -3.74 -20.62
CA GLU A 164 16.91 -3.33 -21.33
C GLU A 164 17.50 -4.48 -22.14
N ARG A 165 17.47 -5.72 -21.62
CA ARG A 165 17.87 -6.92 -22.36
C ARG A 165 16.93 -7.20 -23.54
N MET A 166 15.62 -7.16 -23.33
CA MET A 166 14.63 -7.36 -24.39
C MET A 166 14.75 -6.30 -25.50
N ALA A 167 14.97 -5.03 -25.14
CA ALA A 167 15.15 -3.95 -26.08
C ALA A 167 16.44 -4.06 -26.93
N LYS A 168 17.47 -4.76 -26.44
CA LYS A 168 18.69 -5.04 -27.22
C LYS A 168 18.50 -6.20 -28.21
N THR A 169 17.61 -7.14 -27.91
CA THR A 169 17.35 -8.31 -28.76
C THR A 169 16.26 -8.04 -29.80
N ALA A 170 15.26 -7.23 -29.47
CA ALA A 170 14.15 -6.89 -30.36
C ALA A 170 14.48 -5.60 -31.14
N GLN A 171 15.08 -5.76 -32.32
CA GLN A 171 15.43 -4.61 -33.17
C GLN A 171 14.23 -3.97 -33.89
N LEU A 172 12.97 -4.42 -33.70
CA LEU A 172 11.83 -3.92 -34.50
C LEU A 172 10.41 -4.12 -33.93
N ASP A 173 10.22 -4.38 -32.62
CA ASP A 173 8.86 -4.54 -32.06
C ASP A 173 8.48 -3.39 -31.11
N VAL A 174 7.54 -2.54 -31.57
CA VAL A 174 7.04 -1.35 -30.86
C VAL A 174 6.00 -1.71 -29.79
N THR A 175 5.66 -2.99 -29.63
CA THR A 175 4.56 -3.46 -28.75
C THR A 175 4.99 -3.80 -27.31
N GLY A 176 6.27 -3.67 -26.98
CA GLY A 176 6.80 -3.98 -25.64
C GLY A 176 6.29 -3.06 -24.52
N PRO A 177 6.46 -3.46 -23.24
CA PRO A 177 6.07 -2.61 -22.11
C PRO A 177 6.80 -1.27 -22.11
N PRO A 178 6.21 -0.21 -21.52
CA PRO A 178 6.88 1.08 -21.38
C PRO A 178 8.22 0.97 -20.67
N LYS A 179 9.19 1.74 -21.16
CA LYS A 179 10.54 1.83 -20.55
C LYS A 179 10.56 2.74 -19.32
N THR A 180 9.66 3.71 -19.28
CA THR A 180 9.52 4.68 -18.19
C THR A 180 8.80 4.06 -16.99
N ARG A 181 8.85 4.77 -15.86
CA ARG A 181 8.01 4.51 -14.68
C ARG A 181 6.83 5.48 -14.62
N ASP A 182 6.45 6.08 -15.75
CA ASP A 182 5.34 7.03 -15.80
C ASP A 182 4.01 6.27 -15.81
N PRO A 183 3.14 6.43 -14.79
CA PRO A 183 1.84 5.78 -14.76
C PRO A 183 0.99 6.01 -16.01
N LEU A 184 1.13 7.15 -16.70
CA LEU A 184 0.38 7.43 -17.93
C LEU A 184 0.78 6.51 -19.08
N ASP A 185 2.08 6.31 -19.29
CA ASP A 185 2.59 5.42 -20.33
C ASP A 185 2.08 3.99 -20.11
N TRP A 186 2.10 3.55 -18.85
CA TRP A 186 1.58 2.25 -18.43
C TRP A 186 0.07 2.14 -18.58
N THR A 187 -0.67 3.20 -18.27
CA THR A 187 -2.12 3.24 -18.46
C THR A 187 -2.49 3.14 -19.94
N VAL A 188 -1.80 3.88 -20.81
CA VAL A 188 -2.02 3.83 -22.26
C VAL A 188 -1.68 2.45 -22.80
N TRP A 189 -0.54 1.88 -22.40
CA TRP A 189 -0.14 0.55 -22.84
C TRP A 189 -1.10 -0.55 -22.33
N MET A 190 -1.52 -0.52 -21.07
CA MET A 190 -2.50 -1.50 -20.55
C MET A 190 -3.85 -1.44 -21.27
N LYS A 191 -4.26 -0.26 -21.75
CA LYS A 191 -5.45 -0.14 -22.62
C LYS A 191 -5.27 -0.86 -23.95
N THR A 192 -4.06 -0.86 -24.54
CA THR A 192 -3.81 -1.64 -25.77
C THR A 192 -3.77 -3.14 -25.53
N GLN A 193 -3.67 -3.57 -24.26
CA GLN A 193 -3.73 -4.97 -23.85
C GLN A 193 -5.13 -5.38 -23.34
N ASP A 194 -6.16 -4.56 -23.56
CA ASP A 194 -7.52 -4.77 -23.03
C ASP A 194 -7.57 -5.03 -21.52
N TRP A 195 -6.65 -4.39 -20.78
CA TRP A 195 -6.46 -4.57 -19.33
C TRP A 195 -6.10 -6.00 -18.89
N GLN A 196 -5.71 -6.87 -19.81
CA GLN A 196 -5.20 -8.21 -19.51
C GLN A 196 -3.74 -8.11 -19.09
N CYS A 197 -3.37 -8.77 -17.99
CA CYS A 197 -2.00 -8.81 -17.53
C CYS A 197 -1.15 -9.69 -18.46
N PRO A 198 -0.12 -9.16 -19.13
CA PRO A 198 0.65 -9.96 -20.07
C PRO A 198 1.45 -11.06 -19.38
N LYS A 199 1.63 -12.17 -20.09
CA LYS A 199 2.28 -13.38 -19.58
C LYS A 199 3.67 -13.14 -18.97
N PHE A 200 4.47 -12.26 -19.57
CA PHE A 200 5.81 -11.95 -19.04
C PHE A 200 5.76 -11.20 -17.70
N ILE A 201 4.70 -10.44 -17.43
CA ILE A 201 4.49 -9.78 -16.12
C ILE A 201 4.05 -10.83 -15.09
N LEU A 202 3.17 -11.76 -15.47
CA LEU A 202 2.79 -12.89 -14.62
C LEU A 202 3.99 -13.79 -14.29
N GLU A 203 4.86 -14.04 -15.26
CA GLU A 203 6.11 -14.77 -15.05
C GLU A 203 7.06 -14.04 -14.11
N PHE A 204 7.17 -12.71 -14.22
CA PHE A 204 7.88 -11.90 -13.22
C PHE A 204 7.29 -12.09 -11.82
N GLY A 205 5.97 -11.99 -11.68
CA GLY A 205 5.29 -12.18 -10.39
C GLY A 205 5.61 -13.55 -9.81
N LYS A 206 5.47 -14.62 -10.60
CA LYS A 206 5.79 -15.99 -10.21
C LYS A 206 7.23 -16.11 -9.69
N ASN A 207 8.19 -15.61 -10.46
CA ASN A 207 9.61 -15.64 -10.08
C ASN A 207 9.92 -14.88 -8.78
N VAL A 208 9.13 -13.85 -8.45
CA VAL A 208 9.25 -13.11 -7.19
C VAL A 208 8.71 -13.95 -6.04
N VAL A 209 7.49 -14.49 -6.17
CA VAL A 209 6.82 -15.18 -5.05
C VAL A 209 7.44 -16.54 -4.71
N GLU A 210 8.05 -17.22 -5.69
CA GLU A 210 8.72 -18.52 -5.50
C GLU A 210 9.93 -18.45 -4.56
N ARG A 211 10.49 -17.25 -4.36
CA ARG A 211 11.67 -17.05 -3.49
C ARG A 211 11.30 -16.84 -2.03
N TRP A 212 10.02 -16.67 -1.74
CA TRP A 212 9.58 -16.37 -0.38
C TRP A 212 9.51 -17.65 0.45
N GLY A 213 10.24 -17.65 1.57
CA GLY A 213 10.13 -18.66 2.62
C GLY A 213 9.48 -18.08 3.87
N GLY A 214 8.92 -18.94 4.74
CA GLY A 214 8.48 -18.56 6.09
C GLY A 214 7.35 -17.54 6.14
N LEU A 215 6.45 -17.53 5.16
CA LEU A 215 5.27 -16.66 5.17
C LEU A 215 4.34 -17.03 6.34
N ARG A 216 3.79 -16.01 7.00
CA ARG A 216 2.78 -16.21 8.04
C ARG A 216 1.44 -16.61 7.42
N GLU A 217 0.70 -17.48 8.09
CA GLU A 217 -0.68 -17.79 7.72
C GLU A 217 -1.55 -16.52 7.75
N GLU A 218 -2.50 -16.44 6.82
CA GLU A 218 -3.44 -15.32 6.65
C GLU A 218 -2.77 -13.96 6.37
N SER A 219 -1.52 -14.00 5.91
CA SER A 219 -0.76 -12.82 5.53
C SER A 219 -0.98 -12.44 4.07
N MET A 220 -0.72 -11.16 3.77
CA MET A 220 -0.78 -10.68 2.39
C MET A 220 0.21 -11.43 1.49
N GLY A 221 1.39 -11.81 2.01
CA GLY A 221 2.38 -12.58 1.27
C GLY A 221 1.84 -13.93 0.81
N GLU A 222 1.18 -14.67 1.69
CA GLU A 222 0.55 -15.95 1.35
C GLU A 222 -0.51 -15.77 0.26
N LYS A 223 -1.44 -14.82 0.46
CA LYS A 223 -2.54 -14.60 -0.47
C LYS A 223 -2.09 -14.09 -1.84
N VAL A 224 -1.06 -13.25 -1.90
CA VAL A 224 -0.45 -12.78 -3.16
C VAL A 224 0.24 -13.93 -3.89
N ARG A 225 0.94 -14.81 -3.18
CA ARG A 225 1.57 -16.01 -3.77
C ARG A 225 0.51 -16.92 -4.41
N ASP A 226 -0.56 -17.21 -3.68
CA ASP A 226 -1.63 -18.08 -4.16
C ASP A 226 -2.36 -17.48 -5.37
N PHE A 227 -2.66 -16.18 -5.33
CA PHE A 227 -3.18 -15.45 -6.49
C PHE A 227 -2.25 -15.56 -7.70
N THR A 228 -0.95 -15.32 -7.51
CA THR A 228 0.03 -15.30 -8.60
C THR A 228 0.16 -16.67 -9.26
N HIS A 229 0.17 -17.75 -8.48
CA HIS A 229 0.20 -19.12 -9.02
C HIS A 229 -1.06 -19.45 -9.84
N ARG A 230 -2.25 -19.08 -9.34
CA ARG A 230 -3.51 -19.28 -10.07
C ARG A 230 -3.55 -18.46 -11.37
N ALA A 231 -3.21 -17.17 -11.29
CA ALA A 231 -3.22 -16.28 -12.45
C ALA A 231 -2.25 -16.75 -13.54
N PHE A 232 -1.06 -17.23 -13.16
CA PHE A 232 -0.11 -17.80 -14.12
C PHE A 232 -0.63 -19.09 -14.77
N ALA A 233 -1.27 -19.99 -14.01
CA ALA A 233 -1.81 -21.24 -14.53
C ALA A 233 -2.92 -21.03 -15.58
N HIS A 234 -3.81 -20.05 -15.36
CA HIS A 234 -4.89 -19.74 -16.30
C HIS A 234 -4.42 -19.23 -17.66
N CYS A 235 -3.20 -18.70 -17.78
CA CYS A 235 -2.63 -18.26 -19.07
C CYS A 235 -2.10 -19.41 -19.96
N TYR A 236 -2.11 -20.65 -19.48
CA TYR A 236 -1.66 -21.84 -20.23
C TYR A 236 -2.80 -22.81 -20.57
N CYS A 237 -4.05 -22.45 -20.26
CA CYS A 237 -5.25 -23.21 -20.60
C CYS A 237 -5.99 -22.59 -21.78
#